data_AF-A0A447QH91-F1
#
_entry.id   AF-A0A447QH91-F1
#
_cell.length_a   1.000
_cell.length_b   1.000
_cell.length_c   1.000
_cell.angle_alpha   90.00
_cell.angle_beta   90.00
_cell.angle_gamma   90.00
#
_symmetry.space_group_name_H-M   'P 1'
#
loop_
_entity.id
_entity.type
_entity.pdbx_description
1 polymer ?
#
loop_
_entity_poly.entity_id
_entity_poly.type
_entity_poly.pdbx_seq_one_letter_code
_entity_poly.pdbx_strand_id
1 'polypeptide(L)'
;MENEIFPGESCALATPVSDRLALFRERHFIYFPACELGVGNNAVAEEALVSTWENLPVDKYLQGSRLRRRRICKFDLSQQGEITPLQDCHFFQSSQVNGLLGGIERLYPRSENDFISSSVVQQLLAHHHALLTRLVGNQRWLVTCHHLL
;
A
#
# COMPACT_ATOMS: atom_id res chain seq x y z
N MET A 1 33.37 -7.10 6.03
CA MET A 1 32.99 -5.67 6.04
C MET A 1 31.51 -5.65 5.75
N GLU A 2 30.75 -5.87 6.81
CA GLU A 2 29.29 -5.79 6.80
C GLU A 2 28.95 -4.30 6.81
N ASN A 3 28.17 -3.84 5.83
CA ASN A 3 27.64 -2.48 5.84
C ASN A 3 26.49 -2.46 6.84
N GLU A 4 26.79 -2.04 8.06
CA GLU A 4 25.78 -1.64 9.04
C GLU A 4 25.01 -0.45 8.49
N ILE A 5 23.71 -0.65 8.21
CA ILE A 5 22.78 0.42 7.89
C ILE A 5 22.37 1.04 9.22
N PHE A 6 22.92 2.21 9.54
CA PHE A 6 22.54 2.97 10.73
C PHE A 6 21.11 3.53 10.57
N PRO A 7 20.21 3.34 11.55
CA PRO A 7 18.92 4.00 11.54
C PRO A 7 19.11 5.46 11.95
N GLY A 8 18.85 6.40 11.03
CA GLY A 8 18.77 7.82 11.37
C GLY A 8 19.58 8.78 10.51
N GLU A 9 20.03 8.41 9.30
CA GLU A 9 20.50 9.45 8.37
C GLU A 9 19.32 10.37 8.00
N SER A 10 19.44 11.59 8.50
CA SER A 10 18.58 12.75 8.29
C SER A 10 18.01 12.79 6.87
N CYS A 11 16.69 12.96 6.79
CA CYS A 11 15.94 13.28 5.56
C CYS A 11 16.27 14.72 5.11
N ALA A 12 17.55 15.05 4.95
CA ALA A 12 18.04 16.40 4.74
C ALA A 12 17.96 16.86 3.28
N LEU A 13 17.67 15.93 2.35
CA LEU A 13 17.56 16.23 0.92
C LEU A 13 16.33 15.54 0.33
N ALA A 14 15.14 15.91 0.83
CA ALA A 14 13.92 15.56 0.13
C ALA A 14 13.96 16.21 -1.26
N THR A 15 14.15 15.39 -2.31
CA THR A 15 14.05 15.86 -3.70
C THR A 15 12.71 16.59 -3.86
N PRO A 16 12.68 17.84 -4.36
CA PRO A 16 11.46 18.59 -4.54
C PRO A 16 10.42 17.79 -5.31
N VAL A 17 9.14 17.90 -4.94
CA VAL A 17 8.11 17.07 -5.58
C VAL A 17 8.00 17.34 -7.08
N SER A 18 8.25 18.57 -7.54
CA SER A 18 8.33 18.91 -8.97
C SER A 18 9.29 18.00 -9.73
N ASP A 19 10.47 17.77 -9.16
CA ASP A 19 11.55 17.00 -9.78
C ASP A 19 11.20 15.51 -9.78
N ARG A 20 10.48 15.05 -8.75
CA ARG A 20 9.92 13.69 -8.71
C ARG A 20 8.85 13.46 -9.75
N LEU A 21 7.97 14.44 -10.00
CA LEU A 21 6.97 14.32 -11.05
C LEU A 21 7.61 14.28 -12.44
N ALA A 22 8.70 15.03 -12.65
CA ALA A 22 9.49 14.93 -13.87
C ALA A 22 10.12 13.54 -14.02
N LEU A 23 10.76 13.02 -12.97
CA LEU A 23 11.32 11.66 -12.94
C LEU A 23 10.25 10.59 -13.20
N PHE A 24 9.04 10.73 -12.64
CA PHE A 24 7.95 9.80 -12.92
C PHE A 24 7.54 9.78 -14.39
N ARG A 25 7.49 10.96 -15.04
CA ARG A 25 7.14 11.04 -16.45
C ARG A 25 8.17 10.37 -17.35
N GLU A 26 9.44 10.41 -16.96
CA GLU A 26 10.53 9.78 -17.71
C GLU A 26 10.65 8.27 -17.41
N ARG A 27 10.57 7.90 -16.12
CA ARG A 27 10.91 6.55 -15.65
C ARG A 27 9.70 5.67 -15.37
N HIS A 28 8.51 6.25 -15.30
CA HIS A 28 7.25 5.59 -14.92
C HIS A 28 7.23 4.99 -13.50
N PHE A 29 8.23 5.32 -12.67
CA PHE A 29 8.27 4.99 -11.25
C PHE A 29 8.99 6.09 -10.46
N ILE A 30 8.68 6.19 -9.16
CA ILE A 30 9.41 7.01 -8.18
C ILE A 30 9.76 6.13 -6.99
N TYR A 31 10.95 6.31 -6.43
CA TYR A 31 11.34 5.74 -5.14
C TYR A 31 11.16 6.78 -4.03
N PHE A 32 10.62 6.34 -2.89
CA PHE A 32 10.53 7.13 -1.66
C PHE A 32 11.16 6.35 -0.51
N PRO A 33 12.19 6.89 0.18
CA PRO A 33 12.67 6.31 1.42
C PRO A 33 11.62 6.45 2.52
N ALA A 34 11.62 5.51 3.48
CA ALA A 34 10.62 5.48 4.56
C ALA A 34 10.52 6.79 5.35
N CYS A 35 11.66 7.45 5.61
CA CYS A 35 11.71 8.72 6.33
C CYS A 35 10.97 9.88 5.62
N GLU A 36 10.91 9.88 4.29
CA GLU A 36 10.16 10.88 3.51
C GLU A 36 8.64 10.65 3.56
N LEU A 37 8.22 9.42 3.81
CA LEU A 37 6.82 9.04 3.92
C LEU A 37 6.25 9.33 5.32
N GLY A 38 7.10 9.75 6.27
CA GLY A 38 6.70 10.04 7.65
C GLY A 38 6.25 8.80 8.44
N VAL A 39 6.48 7.60 7.90
CA VAL A 39 6.31 6.31 8.55
C VAL A 39 7.56 6.00 9.39
N GLY A 40 7.41 5.30 10.52
CA GLY A 40 8.57 4.96 11.37
C GLY A 40 8.71 5.77 12.66
N ASN A 41 7.69 6.54 13.06
CA ASN A 41 7.76 7.42 14.24
C ASN A 41 7.00 6.88 15.46
N ASN A 42 6.44 5.67 15.40
CA ASN A 42 5.72 5.06 16.52
C ASN A 42 5.92 3.53 16.53
N ALA A 43 6.93 3.10 17.29
CA ALA A 43 7.31 1.70 17.40
C ALA A 43 6.16 0.76 17.81
N VAL A 44 5.26 1.20 18.69
CA VAL A 44 4.12 0.37 19.14
C VAL A 44 3.11 0.17 18.01
N ALA A 45 2.77 1.24 17.28
CA ALA A 45 1.87 1.14 16.14
C ALA A 45 2.47 0.33 14.99
N GLU A 46 3.78 0.38 14.82
CA GLU A 46 4.53 -0.41 13.85
C GLU A 46 4.54 -1.90 14.22
N GLU A 47 4.82 -2.23 15.48
CA GLU A 47 4.79 -3.63 15.95
C GLU A 47 3.40 -4.24 15.79
N ALA A 48 2.34 -3.50 16.14
CA ALA A 48 0.96 -3.93 15.93
C ALA A 48 0.68 -4.19 14.44
N LEU A 49 1.08 -3.28 13.54
CA LEU A 49 0.93 -3.47 12.09
C LEU A 49 1.71 -4.71 11.60
N VAL A 50 2.97 -4.85 11.99
CA VAL A 50 3.84 -5.96 11.57
C VAL A 50 3.25 -7.31 12.02
N SER A 51 2.70 -7.38 13.23
CA SER A 51 2.09 -8.60 13.76
C SER A 51 0.95 -9.15 12.90
N THR A 52 0.30 -8.28 12.10
CA THR A 52 -0.82 -8.71 11.23
C THR A 52 -0.36 -9.65 10.08
N TRP A 53 0.93 -9.67 9.74
CA TRP A 53 1.48 -10.60 8.75
C TRP A 53 1.51 -12.06 9.25
N GLU A 54 1.60 -12.29 10.56
CA GLU A 54 1.65 -13.62 11.17
C GLU A 54 0.34 -14.40 10.94
N ASN A 55 -0.77 -13.68 10.86
CA ASN A 55 -2.14 -14.20 10.81
C ASN A 55 -2.77 -14.18 9.41
N LEU A 56 -1.96 -14.10 8.36
CA LEU A 56 -2.44 -14.17 6.97
C LEU A 56 -2.92 -15.59 6.62
N PRO A 57 -4.13 -15.78 6.05
CA PRO A 57 -4.56 -17.09 5.57
C PRO A 57 -3.93 -17.42 4.22
N VAL A 58 -3.78 -18.72 3.91
CA VAL A 58 -3.30 -19.19 2.61
C VAL A 58 -4.23 -18.72 1.48
N ASP A 59 -3.64 -18.25 0.38
CA ASP A 59 -4.40 -17.85 -0.80
C ASP A 59 -5.00 -19.06 -1.53
N LYS A 60 -6.28 -19.33 -1.26
CA LYS A 60 -7.03 -20.46 -1.86
C LYS A 60 -7.17 -20.40 -3.38
N TYR A 61 -6.98 -19.23 -4.01
CA TYR A 61 -7.13 -19.08 -5.46
C TYR A 61 -5.83 -19.34 -6.22
N LEU A 62 -4.71 -19.55 -5.52
CA LEU A 62 -3.44 -19.90 -6.13
C LEU A 62 -3.15 -21.39 -5.89
N GLN A 63 -3.70 -22.25 -6.75
CA GLN A 63 -3.48 -23.69 -6.67
C GLN A 63 -2.00 -24.03 -6.91
N GLY A 64 -1.40 -24.86 -6.04
CA GLY A 64 -0.03 -25.35 -6.17
C GLY A 64 1.05 -24.51 -5.48
N SER A 65 0.76 -23.28 -5.06
CA SER A 65 1.68 -22.45 -4.26
C SER A 65 1.22 -22.45 -2.79
N ARG A 66 1.90 -23.20 -1.93
CA ARG A 66 1.68 -23.15 -0.47
C ARG A 66 2.25 -21.89 0.20
N LEU A 67 2.94 -21.04 -0.57
CA LEU A 67 3.72 -19.94 -0.01
C LEU A 67 2.89 -18.67 0.16
N ARG A 68 2.01 -18.35 -0.79
CA ARG A 68 1.29 -17.07 -0.76
C ARG A 68 0.20 -17.06 0.30
N ARG A 69 0.30 -16.14 1.26
CA ARG A 69 -0.73 -15.87 2.28
C ARG A 69 -1.23 -14.45 2.09
N ARG A 70 -2.54 -14.20 2.19
CA ARG A 70 -3.07 -12.84 1.95
C ARG A 70 -4.42 -12.52 2.56
N ARG A 71 -4.59 -11.23 2.82
CA ARG A 71 -5.85 -10.54 3.07
C ARG A 71 -5.97 -9.36 2.10
N ILE A 72 -7.16 -8.79 1.99
CA ILE A 72 -7.33 -7.48 1.36
C ILE A 72 -8.19 -6.58 2.23
N CYS A 73 -8.03 -5.27 2.08
CA CYS A 73 -9.03 -4.30 2.49
C CYS A 73 -9.19 -3.24 1.40
N LYS A 74 -10.29 -2.51 1.46
CA LYS A 74 -10.55 -1.41 0.54
C LYS A 74 -10.80 -0.13 1.31
N PHE A 75 -10.39 0.97 0.71
CA PHE A 75 -10.65 2.32 1.19
C PHE A 75 -11.30 3.14 0.08
N ASP A 76 -12.28 3.94 0.46
CA ASP A 76 -12.74 5.06 -0.33
C ASP A 76 -11.94 6.30 0.10
N LEU A 77 -11.24 6.92 -0.85
CA LEU A 77 -10.55 8.17 -0.65
C LEU A 77 -11.36 9.27 -1.34
N SER A 78 -11.88 10.21 -0.55
CA SER A 78 -12.61 11.36 -1.10
C SER A 78 -11.67 12.30 -1.87
N GLN A 79 -12.23 13.21 -2.67
CA GLN A 79 -11.44 14.22 -3.39
C GLN A 79 -10.64 15.13 -2.44
N GLN A 80 -11.08 15.24 -1.19
CA GLN A 80 -10.45 16.04 -0.14
C GLN A 80 -9.44 15.24 0.68
N GLY A 81 -9.28 13.94 0.39
CA GLY A 81 -8.34 13.05 1.08
C GLY A 81 -8.89 12.40 2.35
N GLU A 82 -10.20 12.43 2.59
CA GLU A 82 -10.81 11.67 3.67
C GLU A 82 -10.74 10.17 3.35
N ILE A 83 -10.28 9.36 4.29
CA ILE A 83 -10.06 7.93 4.12
C ILE A 83 -11.15 7.17 4.85
N THR A 84 -11.98 6.43 4.13
CA THR A 84 -13.06 5.61 4.70
C THR A 84 -12.83 4.13 4.39
N PRO A 85 -12.64 3.26 5.39
CA PRO A 85 -12.54 1.82 5.15
C PRO A 85 -13.89 1.25 4.69
N LEU A 86 -13.87 0.43 3.65
CA LEU A 86 -15.07 -0.20 3.10
C LEU A 86 -15.19 -1.65 3.57
N GLN A 87 -16.42 -2.18 3.61
CA GLN A 87 -16.66 -3.58 3.97
C GLN A 87 -16.33 -4.58 2.84
N ASP A 88 -16.41 -4.12 1.60
CA ASP A 88 -16.21 -4.95 0.42
C ASP A 88 -14.79 -5.52 0.31
N CYS A 89 -14.71 -6.83 0.07
CA CYS A 89 -13.46 -7.58 -0.14
C CYS A 89 -13.49 -8.42 -1.42
N HIS A 90 -14.37 -8.07 -2.38
CA HIS A 90 -14.33 -8.66 -3.72
C HIS A 90 -13.18 -8.05 -4.52
N PHE A 91 -12.46 -8.86 -5.26
CA PHE A 91 -11.37 -8.43 -6.11
C PHE A 91 -11.51 -9.08 -7.48
N PHE A 92 -11.56 -8.24 -8.51
CA PHE A 92 -11.63 -8.67 -9.89
C PHE A 92 -10.43 -8.13 -10.66
N GLN A 93 -9.83 -9.00 -11.45
CA GLN A 93 -8.88 -8.62 -12.49
C GLN A 93 -9.37 -9.22 -13.80
N SER A 94 -9.40 -8.44 -14.87
CA SER A 94 -9.78 -8.96 -16.18
C SER A 94 -8.72 -9.95 -16.69
N SER A 95 -9.12 -10.86 -17.58
CA SER A 95 -8.17 -11.79 -18.23
C SER A 95 -7.14 -11.06 -19.11
N GLN A 96 -7.42 -9.83 -19.54
CA GLN A 96 -6.45 -8.97 -20.23
C GLN A 96 -5.32 -8.51 -19.29
N VAL A 97 -5.63 -8.26 -18.02
CA VAL A 97 -4.64 -7.85 -17.01
C VAL A 97 -3.89 -9.04 -16.43
N ASN A 98 -4.58 -10.17 -16.22
CA ASN A 98 -3.99 -11.39 -15.68
C ASN A 98 -4.39 -12.59 -16.54
N GLY A 99 -3.55 -12.99 -17.50
CA GLY A 99 -3.87 -14.10 -18.40
C GLY A 99 -3.95 -15.47 -17.72
N LEU A 100 -3.29 -15.64 -16.57
CA LEU A 100 -3.27 -16.90 -15.82
C LEU A 100 -4.54 -17.10 -14.97
N LEU A 101 -5.03 -16.02 -14.38
CA LEU A 101 -6.03 -16.07 -13.30
C LEU A 101 -7.09 -14.97 -13.42
N GLY A 102 -7.12 -14.17 -14.48
CA GLY A 102 -8.10 -13.11 -14.67
C GLY A 102 -9.45 -13.62 -15.18
N GLY A 103 -10.47 -12.76 -15.11
CA GLY A 103 -11.85 -13.06 -15.46
C GLY A 103 -12.67 -13.70 -14.33
N ILE A 104 -12.06 -13.83 -13.14
CA ILE A 104 -12.69 -14.42 -11.96
C ILE A 104 -12.77 -13.37 -10.86
N GLU A 105 -13.95 -13.20 -10.28
CA GLU A 105 -14.14 -12.45 -9.05
C GLU A 105 -13.72 -13.28 -7.84
N ARG A 106 -12.92 -12.70 -6.97
CA ARG A 106 -12.38 -13.34 -5.78
C ARG A 106 -12.85 -12.63 -4.54
N LEU A 107 -13.49 -13.37 -3.64
CA LEU A 107 -13.69 -12.90 -2.27
C LEU A 107 -12.49 -13.32 -1.41
N TYR A 108 -11.76 -12.34 -0.89
CA TYR A 108 -10.64 -12.53 0.02
C TYR A 108 -11.02 -12.21 1.47
N PRO A 109 -10.33 -12.80 2.47
CA PRO A 109 -10.50 -12.40 3.85
C PRO A 109 -10.09 -10.94 4.06
N ARG A 110 -10.89 -10.22 4.86
CA ARG A 110 -10.63 -8.82 5.23
C ARG A 110 -9.32 -8.72 6.03
N SER A 111 -8.53 -7.67 5.78
CA SER A 111 -7.41 -7.29 6.65
C SER A 111 -7.88 -7.05 8.08
N GLU A 112 -7.01 -7.31 9.04
CA GLU A 112 -7.30 -7.12 10.47
C GLU A 112 -7.47 -5.63 10.81
N ASN A 113 -8.17 -5.33 11.91
CA ASN A 113 -8.43 -3.94 12.29
C ASN A 113 -7.12 -3.19 12.52
N ASP A 114 -6.12 -3.81 13.14
CA ASP A 114 -4.81 -3.21 13.40
C ASP A 114 -4.07 -2.84 12.11
N PHE A 115 -4.32 -3.55 11.01
CA PHE A 115 -3.82 -3.16 9.69
C PHE A 115 -4.63 -1.97 9.13
N ILE A 116 -5.96 -2.05 9.20
CA ILE A 116 -6.86 -1.05 8.60
C ILE A 116 -6.74 0.31 9.30
N SER A 117 -6.63 0.33 10.63
CA SER A 117 -6.53 1.55 11.45
C SER A 117 -5.09 2.01 11.68
N SER A 118 -4.09 1.26 11.19
CA SER A 118 -2.68 1.59 11.37
C SER A 118 -2.36 3.00 10.86
N SER A 119 -1.73 3.82 11.71
CA SER A 119 -1.24 5.15 11.33
C SER A 119 -0.28 5.09 10.14
N VAL A 120 0.54 4.03 10.03
CA VAL A 120 1.45 3.80 8.92
C VAL A 120 0.66 3.64 7.61
N VAL A 121 -0.37 2.79 7.60
CA VAL A 121 -1.23 2.60 6.42
C VAL A 121 -1.95 3.91 6.06
N GLN A 122 -2.48 4.63 7.05
CA GLN A 122 -3.16 5.91 6.83
C GLN A 122 -2.21 6.98 6.25
N GLN A 123 -0.97 7.06 6.74
CA GLN A 123 0.06 7.96 6.21
C GLN A 123 0.45 7.60 4.77
N LEU A 124 0.61 6.31 4.47
CA LEU A 124 0.87 5.86 3.10
C LEU A 124 -0.27 6.26 2.16
N LEU A 125 -1.53 6.02 2.55
CA LEU A 125 -2.69 6.40 1.74
C LEU A 125 -2.77 7.91 1.51
N ALA A 126 -2.56 8.70 2.56
CA ALA A 126 -2.54 10.16 2.47
C ALA A 126 -1.41 10.67 1.55
N HIS A 127 -0.22 10.07 1.65
CA HIS A 127 0.90 10.39 0.77
C HIS A 127 0.59 10.09 -0.70
N HIS A 128 0.04 8.90 -0.99
CA HIS A 128 -0.37 8.54 -2.34
C HIS A 128 -1.48 9.46 -2.88
N HIS A 129 -2.46 9.82 -2.05
CA HIS A 129 -3.51 10.77 -2.42
C HIS A 129 -2.92 12.12 -2.83
N ALA A 130 -1.99 12.66 -2.04
CA ALA A 130 -1.33 13.93 -2.34
C ALA A 130 -0.50 13.87 -3.63
N LEU A 131 0.22 12.76 -3.86
CA LEU A 131 1.00 12.55 -5.07
C LEU A 131 0.11 12.44 -6.32
N LEU A 132 -0.92 11.59 -6.27
CA LEU A 132 -1.85 11.38 -7.38
C LEU A 132 -2.63 12.65 -7.70
N THR A 133 -3.04 13.41 -6.68
CA THR A 133 -3.68 14.72 -6.85
C THR A 133 -2.82 15.68 -7.68
N ARG A 134 -1.50 15.68 -7.47
CA ARG A 134 -0.58 16.52 -8.26
C ARG A 134 -0.36 15.99 -9.68
N LEU A 135 -0.51 14.69 -9.90
CA LEU A 135 -0.30 14.05 -11.20
C LEU A 135 -1.52 14.15 -12.12
N VAL A 136 -2.72 13.92 -11.58
CA VAL A 136 -3.95 13.76 -12.37
C VAL A 136 -5.12 14.63 -11.88
N GLY A 137 -4.87 15.54 -10.93
CA GLY A 137 -5.88 16.39 -10.31
C GLY A 137 -6.67 15.69 -9.19
N ASN A 138 -7.57 16.44 -8.56
CA ASN A 138 -8.42 15.91 -7.49
C ASN A 138 -9.36 14.83 -8.05
N GLN A 139 -9.26 13.63 -7.51
CA GLN A 139 -10.09 12.49 -7.89
C GLN A 139 -10.55 11.75 -6.64
N ARG A 140 -11.70 11.10 -6.74
CA ARG A 140 -12.12 10.10 -5.76
C ARG A 140 -11.48 8.76 -6.13
N TRP A 141 -10.94 8.04 -5.17
CA TRP A 141 -10.27 6.76 -5.42
C TRP A 141 -10.90 5.62 -4.64
N LEU A 142 -11.17 4.51 -5.35
CA LEU A 142 -11.33 3.22 -4.71
C LEU A 142 -9.97 2.55 -4.63
N VAL A 143 -9.40 2.47 -3.44
CA VAL A 143 -8.10 1.86 -3.20
C VAL A 143 -8.29 0.45 -2.67
N THR A 144 -7.65 -0.53 -3.31
CA THR A 144 -7.56 -1.89 -2.78
C THR A 144 -6.14 -2.11 -2.25
N CYS A 145 -6.03 -2.36 -0.95
CA CYS A 145 -4.78 -2.73 -0.31
C CYS A 145 -4.66 -4.25 -0.29
N HIS A 146 -3.56 -4.76 -0.84
CA HIS A 146 -3.23 -6.17 -0.79
C HIS A 146 -2.21 -6.42 0.32
N HIS A 147 -2.63 -7.08 1.39
CA HIS A 147 -1.78 -7.47 2.50
C HIS A 147 -1.33 -8.92 2.26
N LEU A 148 -0.04 -9.14 1.98
CA LEU A 148 0.46 -10.42 1.48
C LEU A 148 1.84 -10.79 2.04
N LEU A 149 2.07 -12.10 2.12
CA LEU A 149 3.35 -12.77 2.35
C LEU A 149 3.61 -13.75 1.20
#